data_AF-A0A8T5ZM81-F1
#
_entry.id   AF-A0A8T5ZM81-F1
#
_cell.length_a   1.000
_cell.length_b   1.000
_cell.length_c   1.000
_cell.angle_alpha   90.00
_cell.angle_beta   90.00
_cell.angle_gamma   90.00
#
_symmetry.space_group_name_H-M   'P 1'
#
loop_
_entity.id
_entity.type
_entity.pdbx_description
1 polymer ?
#
loop_
_entity_poly.entity_id
_entity_poly.type
_entity_poly.pdbx_seq_one_letter_code
_entity_poly.pdbx_strand_id
1 'polypeptide(L)'
;IRRIALARFDVTINLSHNGKIVRQYRAVPEGGQKERRLGAICGTAFLEQALAIEWQHGDLTLRGWVADPNHTTPALAEIQYCYVNGRMMRDRLINHAIRQACEDKLGADQQPAFVLYLEIDPHQVDVNVHPAKHEVRFHQSRLVHDFIYQGVLSVLQQQLETPLPLDDEPQPAPRPIPENRVAAGRNHFAEPAAREPVAPRYSPAPASGSRPAAPWPNAQPGYQKQQGEVYRQLLQTPAPMQKPKAPEPQEPALAANSQSFGRVLTIVHSDCALLERDGNISLLALPVAERWLRQAQLTPGEAPVCAQPLLIPLRLKVSGEEKSALEKTQSALAELGIEFQSDAQHVTIRAVPLPLRQQNLQILIPELIGYLAKQSVFEPGNIAQWIARNLMSEHAQW
;
A
#
# COMPACT_ATOMS: atom_id res chain seq x y z
N ILE A 1 -2.61 21.64 32.89
CA ILE A 1 -1.45 21.05 33.59
C ILE A 1 -1.18 19.60 33.17
N ARG A 2 -2.14 18.67 33.28
CA ARG A 2 -1.95 17.25 32.90
C ARG A 2 -1.29 17.06 31.52
N ARG A 3 -1.86 17.72 30.51
CA ARG A 3 -1.37 17.80 29.13
C ARG A 3 0.08 18.33 29.03
N ILE A 4 0.43 19.36 29.80
CA ILE A 4 1.78 19.96 29.76
C ILE A 4 2.81 19.02 30.41
N ALA A 5 2.41 18.33 31.49
CA ALA A 5 3.28 17.39 32.20
C ALA A 5 3.67 16.17 31.33
N LEU A 6 2.84 15.81 30.36
CA LEU A 6 3.10 14.75 29.37
C LEU A 6 3.91 15.25 28.16
N ALA A 7 3.89 16.54 27.84
CA ALA A 7 4.70 17.09 26.76
C ALA A 7 6.20 17.09 27.11
N ARG A 8 6.52 17.37 28.39
CA ARG A 8 7.90 17.58 28.87
C ARG A 8 8.17 16.77 30.12
N PHE A 9 8.78 15.60 29.95
CA PHE A 9 9.12 14.68 31.04
C PHE A 9 10.27 15.20 31.92
N ASP A 10 11.12 16.04 31.35
CA ASP A 10 12.29 16.65 31.95
C ASP A 10 11.97 17.77 32.97
N VAL A 11 10.75 18.31 32.95
CA VAL A 11 10.36 19.45 33.81
C VAL A 11 9.58 18.97 35.03
N THR A 12 9.97 19.42 36.23
CA THR A 12 9.18 19.21 37.46
C THR A 12 8.03 20.22 37.53
N ILE A 13 6.80 19.76 37.77
CA ILE A 13 5.61 20.60 37.84
C ILE A 13 4.89 20.38 39.17
N ASN A 14 4.73 21.45 39.94
CA ASN A 14 3.96 21.47 41.18
C ASN A 14 2.69 22.31 40.95
N LEU A 15 1.52 21.75 41.28
CA LEU A 15 0.24 22.44 41.23
C LEU A 15 -0.35 22.51 42.63
N SER A 16 -0.52 23.72 43.14
CA SER A 16 -1.24 24.01 44.39
C SER A 16 -2.57 24.69 44.13
N HIS A 17 -3.57 24.40 44.95
CA HIS A 17 -4.86 25.07 44.95
C HIS A 17 -5.25 25.38 46.39
N ASN A 18 -5.57 26.63 46.68
CA ASN A 18 -5.91 27.12 48.02
C ASN A 18 -4.88 26.72 49.10
N GLY A 19 -3.58 26.85 48.79
CA GLY A 19 -2.49 26.55 49.72
C GLY A 19 -2.19 25.05 49.95
N LYS A 20 -2.98 24.13 49.37
CA LYS A 20 -2.69 22.68 49.39
C LYS A 20 -2.10 22.23 48.06
N ILE A 21 -1.08 21.39 48.11
CA ILE A 21 -0.49 20.76 46.92
C ILE A 21 -1.49 19.73 46.40
N VAL A 22 -2.00 19.95 45.19
CA VAL A 22 -2.96 19.06 44.53
C VAL A 22 -2.21 17.97 43.77
N ARG A 23 -1.16 18.35 43.01
CA ARG A 23 -0.34 17.40 42.26
C ARG A 23 1.12 17.84 42.18
N GLN A 24 2.00 16.85 42.15
CA GLN A 24 3.43 17.02 41.96
C GLN A 24 3.92 15.99 40.95
N TYR A 25 4.47 16.48 39.84
CA TYR A 25 5.08 15.67 38.79
C TYR A 25 6.58 15.92 38.81
N ARG A 26 7.38 14.93 39.25
CA ARG A 26 8.85 15.05 39.34
C ARG A 26 9.51 14.77 37.99
N ALA A 27 10.50 15.58 37.62
CA ALA A 27 11.29 15.40 36.39
C ALA A 27 11.82 13.97 36.28
N VAL A 28 11.75 13.42 35.07
CA VAL A 28 12.38 12.14 34.72
C VAL A 28 13.81 12.46 34.26
N PRO A 29 14.85 11.88 34.88
CA PRO A 29 16.23 12.09 34.46
C PRO A 29 16.48 11.48 33.06
N GLU A 30 17.55 11.89 32.37
CA GLU A 30 17.90 11.32 31.06
C GLU A 30 18.09 9.79 31.16
N GLY A 31 17.42 9.04 30.29
CA GLY A 31 17.36 7.57 30.33
C GLY A 31 16.44 6.99 31.41
N GLY A 32 15.73 7.82 32.18
CA GLY A 32 14.78 7.38 33.20
C GLY A 32 13.49 6.81 32.60
N GLN A 33 12.86 5.90 33.35
CA GLN A 33 11.57 5.29 33.01
C GLN A 33 10.45 6.34 32.91
N LYS A 34 10.01 6.64 31.68
CA LYS A 34 8.92 7.59 31.38
C LYS A 34 7.55 7.03 31.83
N GLU A 35 7.46 5.71 31.94
CA GLU A 35 6.31 4.91 32.35
C GLU A 35 5.80 5.32 33.73
N ARG A 36 6.70 5.64 34.68
CA ARG A 36 6.33 6.05 36.04
C ARG A 36 5.52 7.34 36.03
N ARG A 37 5.95 8.31 35.20
CA ARG A 37 5.24 9.58 35.06
C ARG A 37 3.94 9.40 34.27
N LEU A 38 3.95 8.54 33.24
CA LEU A 38 2.76 8.19 32.48
C LEU A 38 1.68 7.58 33.38
N GLY A 39 2.03 6.59 34.22
CA GLY A 39 1.12 5.97 35.18
C GLY A 39 0.61 6.95 36.24
N ALA A 40 1.45 7.87 36.72
CA ALA A 40 1.02 8.91 37.68
C ALA A 40 0.04 9.94 37.06
N ILE A 41 0.06 10.10 35.74
CA ILE A 41 -0.79 11.05 35.02
C ILE A 41 -2.07 10.40 34.51
N CYS A 42 -1.93 9.28 33.80
CA CYS A 42 -2.99 8.55 33.09
C CYS A 42 -3.64 7.44 33.95
N GLY A 43 -2.99 7.04 35.03
CA GLY A 43 -3.42 5.92 35.89
C GLY A 43 -2.71 4.60 35.53
N THR A 44 -2.74 3.65 36.46
CA THR A 44 -2.15 2.31 36.27
C THR A 44 -2.89 1.50 35.22
N ALA A 45 -4.22 1.66 35.11
CA ALA A 45 -5.03 1.00 34.09
C ALA A 45 -4.61 1.35 32.66
N PHE A 46 -4.17 2.58 32.41
CA PHE A 46 -3.61 2.95 31.11
C PHE A 46 -2.25 2.29 30.89
N LEU A 47 -1.40 2.27 31.91
CA LEU A 47 -0.05 1.74 31.81
C LEU A 47 -0.02 0.22 31.54
N GLU A 48 -0.95 -0.54 32.13
CA GLU A 48 -1.07 -1.99 31.91
C GLU A 48 -1.44 -2.34 30.47
N GLN A 49 -2.18 -1.45 29.80
CA GLN A 49 -2.63 -1.64 28.41
C GLN A 49 -1.79 -0.84 27.40
N ALA A 50 -0.78 -0.09 27.86
CA ALA A 50 -0.02 0.85 27.05
C ALA A 50 1.02 0.13 26.18
N LEU A 51 0.83 0.21 24.88
CA LEU A 51 1.74 -0.32 23.87
C LEU A 51 2.67 0.78 23.41
N ALA A 52 3.96 0.59 23.67
CA ALA A 52 4.98 1.53 23.21
C ALA A 52 5.07 1.51 21.68
N ILE A 53 5.06 2.70 21.09
CA ILE A 53 5.21 2.92 19.65
C ILE A 53 6.53 3.61 19.41
N GLU A 54 7.33 3.03 18.52
CA GLU A 54 8.50 3.64 17.92
C GLU A 54 8.48 3.36 16.43
N TRP A 55 8.07 4.38 15.66
CA TRP A 55 7.93 4.29 14.22
C TRP A 55 8.63 5.48 13.57
N GLN A 56 9.44 5.24 12.55
CA GLN A 56 10.23 6.28 11.89
C GLN A 56 10.25 6.08 10.39
N HIS A 57 10.06 7.17 9.64
CA HIS A 57 10.14 7.19 8.19
C HIS A 57 10.66 8.56 7.71
N GLY A 58 11.90 8.60 7.23
CA GLY A 58 12.57 9.86 6.87
C GLY A 58 12.60 10.82 8.06
N ASP A 59 12.07 12.03 7.85
CA ASP A 59 11.97 13.09 8.87
C ASP A 59 10.76 12.94 9.80
N LEU A 60 9.88 11.96 9.55
CA LEU A 60 8.73 11.68 10.40
C LEU A 60 9.10 10.64 11.45
N THR A 61 8.89 10.98 12.71
CA THR A 61 9.05 10.06 13.83
C THR A 61 7.79 10.08 14.70
N LEU A 62 7.18 8.91 14.90
CA LEU A 62 6.07 8.70 15.81
C LEU A 62 6.56 7.91 17.01
N ARG A 63 6.41 8.50 18.19
CA ARG A 63 6.70 7.86 19.48
C ARG A 63 5.49 7.93 20.39
N GLY A 64 5.44 7.09 21.41
CA GLY A 64 4.47 7.22 22.50
C GLY A 64 3.82 5.92 22.86
N TRP A 65 2.57 5.99 23.33
CA TRP A 65 1.81 4.83 23.77
C TRP A 65 0.39 4.84 23.25
N VAL A 66 -0.09 3.68 22.80
CA VAL A 66 -1.49 3.45 22.43
C VAL A 66 -2.02 2.32 23.30
N ALA A 67 -3.19 2.49 23.88
CA ALA A 67 -3.83 1.42 24.64
C ALA A 67 -4.40 0.36 23.68
N ASP A 68 -4.35 -0.91 24.08
CA ASP A 68 -5.01 -1.98 23.32
C ASP A 68 -6.52 -1.67 23.17
N PRO A 69 -7.04 -1.57 21.92
CA PRO A 69 -8.45 -1.30 21.67
C PRO A 69 -9.39 -2.33 22.30
N ASN A 70 -8.94 -3.58 22.51
CA ASN A 70 -9.78 -4.64 23.07
C ASN A 70 -10.08 -4.44 24.57
N HIS A 71 -9.19 -3.73 25.28
CA HIS A 71 -9.28 -3.49 26.72
C HIS A 71 -9.55 -2.02 27.05
N THR A 72 -9.87 -1.21 26.03
CA THR A 72 -10.12 0.23 26.23
C THR A 72 -11.51 0.45 26.82
N THR A 73 -11.55 0.98 28.04
CA THR A 73 -12.80 1.39 28.70
C THR A 73 -13.15 2.84 28.36
N PRO A 74 -14.43 3.26 28.49
CA PRO A 74 -14.84 4.65 28.24
C PRO A 74 -14.07 5.68 29.08
N ALA A 75 -13.64 5.31 30.28
CA ALA A 75 -12.82 6.17 31.14
C ALA A 75 -11.39 6.37 30.59
N LEU A 76 -10.82 5.34 29.94
CA LEU A 76 -9.53 5.43 29.27
C LEU A 76 -9.64 6.21 27.96
N ALA A 77 -10.77 6.12 27.26
CA ALA A 77 -11.04 6.87 26.03
C ALA A 77 -11.01 8.41 26.22
N GLU A 78 -11.11 8.92 27.45
CA GLU A 78 -10.88 10.35 27.74
C GLU A 78 -9.41 10.77 27.54
N ILE A 79 -8.49 9.80 27.53
CA ILE A 79 -7.04 10.00 27.40
C ILE A 79 -6.67 9.97 25.92
N GLN A 80 -6.88 11.11 25.26
CA GLN A 80 -6.49 11.33 23.87
C GLN A 80 -5.56 12.53 23.81
N TYR A 81 -4.26 12.26 23.93
CA TYR A 81 -3.22 13.28 23.91
C TYR A 81 -2.29 13.07 22.72
N CYS A 82 -2.23 14.07 21.84
CA CYS A 82 -1.27 14.11 20.75
C CYS A 82 -0.38 15.35 20.87
N TYR A 83 0.88 15.19 20.50
CA TYR A 83 1.88 16.25 20.48
C TYR A 83 2.55 16.27 19.11
N VAL A 84 2.76 17.46 18.55
CA VAL A 84 3.51 17.67 17.32
C VAL A 84 4.69 18.58 17.67
N ASN A 85 5.92 18.12 17.46
CA ASN A 85 7.16 18.84 17.82
C ASN A 85 7.14 19.37 19.28
N GLY A 86 6.71 18.52 20.21
CA GLY A 86 6.62 18.84 21.65
C GLY A 86 5.45 19.76 22.02
N ARG A 87 4.62 20.18 21.07
CA ARG A 87 3.47 21.03 21.29
C ARG A 87 2.19 20.24 21.28
N MET A 88 1.27 20.53 22.21
CA MET A 88 0.00 19.82 22.22
C MET A 88 -0.90 20.15 21.02
N MET A 89 -1.15 19.10 20.25
CA MET A 89 -2.13 18.89 19.19
C MET A 89 -3.59 18.67 19.66
N ARG A 90 -4.60 19.12 18.90
CA ARG A 90 -5.88 18.42 18.76
C ARG A 90 -6.29 18.47 17.28
N ASP A 91 -5.64 17.64 16.49
CA ASP A 91 -5.91 17.56 15.07
C ASP A 91 -6.90 16.43 14.75
N ARG A 92 -7.80 16.70 13.80
CA ARG A 92 -8.84 15.75 13.37
C ARG A 92 -8.25 14.63 12.53
N LEU A 93 -7.22 14.93 11.72
CA LEU A 93 -6.61 13.96 10.82
C LEU A 93 -5.81 12.90 11.59
N ILE A 94 -5.03 13.32 12.59
CA ILE A 94 -4.34 12.38 13.51
C ILE A 94 -5.35 11.48 14.24
N ASN A 95 -6.40 12.06 14.83
CA ASN A 95 -7.40 11.29 15.56
C ASN A 95 -8.12 10.29 14.65
N HIS A 96 -8.39 10.67 13.40
CA HIS A 96 -9.01 9.79 12.42
C HIS A 96 -8.09 8.63 12.04
N ALA A 97 -6.81 8.88 11.77
CA ALA A 97 -5.83 7.84 11.43
C ALA A 97 -5.73 6.77 12.53
N ILE A 98 -5.66 7.20 13.79
CA ILE A 98 -5.56 6.30 14.94
C ILE A 98 -6.87 5.50 15.10
N ARG A 99 -8.02 6.18 14.99
CA ARG A 99 -9.33 5.53 15.08
C ARG A 99 -9.50 4.47 13.99
N GLN A 100 -9.11 4.79 12.75
CA GLN A 100 -9.16 3.86 11.62
C GLN A 100 -8.25 2.65 11.85
N ALA A 101 -7.02 2.86 12.33
CA ALA A 101 -6.10 1.75 12.65
C ALA A 101 -6.66 0.83 13.75
N CYS A 102 -7.34 1.39 14.75
CA CYS A 102 -8.01 0.61 15.79
C CYS A 102 -9.26 -0.12 15.29
N GLU A 103 -10.05 0.52 14.43
CA GLU A 103 -11.26 -0.05 13.82
C GLU A 103 -10.91 -1.25 12.94
N ASP A 104 -9.88 -1.15 12.10
CA ASP A 104 -9.44 -2.24 11.22
C ASP A 104 -8.94 -3.47 12.01
N LYS A 105 -8.42 -3.28 13.23
CA LYS A 105 -7.97 -4.37 14.10
C LYS A 105 -9.12 -5.03 14.88
N LEU A 106 -10.12 -4.26 15.32
CA LEU A 106 -11.17 -4.72 16.23
C LEU A 106 -12.50 -5.03 15.54
N GLY A 107 -12.70 -4.55 14.30
CA GLY A 107 -13.95 -4.68 13.54
C GLY A 107 -15.13 -3.87 14.13
N ALA A 108 -14.87 -3.01 15.12
CA ALA A 108 -15.86 -2.20 15.80
C ALA A 108 -15.31 -0.79 16.07
N ASP A 109 -16.16 0.20 15.84
CA ASP A 109 -15.83 1.61 16.04
C ASP A 109 -15.84 1.98 17.53
N GLN A 110 -14.65 2.06 18.14
CA GLN A 110 -14.45 2.47 19.53
C GLN A 110 -13.48 3.64 19.64
N GLN A 111 -13.59 4.40 20.74
CA GLN A 111 -12.69 5.52 21.00
C GLN A 111 -11.35 5.02 21.53
N PRO A 112 -10.23 5.20 20.81
CA PRO A 112 -8.94 4.76 21.28
C PRO A 112 -8.42 5.68 22.40
N ALA A 113 -7.62 5.11 23.30
CA ALA A 113 -6.88 5.83 24.31
C ALA A 113 -5.40 5.85 23.94
N PHE A 114 -4.78 7.03 23.86
CA PHE A 114 -3.40 7.16 23.41
C PHE A 114 -2.72 8.44 23.90
N VAL A 115 -1.39 8.35 23.96
CA VAL A 115 -0.46 9.45 24.22
C VAL A 115 0.65 9.39 23.18
N LEU A 116 0.52 10.17 22.12
CA LEU A 116 1.40 10.12 20.94
C LEU A 116 2.18 11.41 20.73
N TYR A 117 3.40 11.24 20.22
CA TYR A 117 4.37 12.28 19.93
C TYR A 117 4.82 12.13 18.49
N LEU A 118 4.41 13.07 17.65
CA LEU A 118 4.84 13.20 16.27
C LEU A 118 5.95 14.24 16.18
N GLU A 119 7.11 13.84 15.69
CA GLU A 119 8.18 14.73 15.27
C GLU A 119 8.21 14.78 13.75
N ILE A 120 8.25 16.00 13.21
CA ILE A 120 8.21 16.31 11.78
C ILE A 120 9.02 17.57 11.52
N ASP A 121 9.61 17.71 10.34
CA ASP A 121 10.22 18.97 9.89
C ASP A 121 9.26 20.15 10.10
N PRO A 122 9.67 21.21 10.86
CA PRO A 122 8.88 22.42 11.06
C PRO A 122 8.36 23.07 9.77
N HIS A 123 9.04 22.90 8.63
CA HIS A 123 8.59 23.47 7.35
C HIS A 123 7.38 22.73 6.75
N GLN A 124 7.17 21.47 7.13
CA GLN A 124 6.06 20.63 6.67
C GLN A 124 4.79 20.82 7.49
N VAL A 125 4.84 21.58 8.59
CA VAL A 125 3.71 21.81 9.50
C VAL A 125 3.44 23.30 9.72
N ASP A 126 2.26 23.76 9.29
CA ASP A 126 1.78 25.11 9.58
C ASP A 126 1.01 25.12 10.89
N VAL A 127 1.60 25.81 11.87
CA VAL A 127 1.05 25.98 13.23
C VAL A 127 0.21 27.26 13.34
N ASN A 128 0.23 28.14 12.34
CA ASN A 128 -0.41 29.45 12.33
C ASN A 128 -1.85 29.42 11.78
N VAL A 129 -2.58 28.34 12.02
CA VAL A 129 -3.92 28.12 11.44
C VAL A 129 -5.04 28.66 12.34
N HIS A 130 -4.85 28.65 13.66
CA HIS A 130 -5.86 29.07 14.63
C HIS A 130 -5.25 30.08 15.63
N PRO A 131 -5.97 31.10 16.13
CA PRO A 131 -5.44 32.08 17.08
C PRO A 131 -4.97 31.45 18.41
N ALA A 132 -5.68 30.43 18.90
CA ALA A 132 -5.24 29.61 20.05
C ALA A 132 -4.22 28.51 19.67
N LYS A 133 -3.93 28.36 18.37
CA LYS A 133 -3.04 27.38 17.76
C LYS A 133 -3.31 25.93 18.24
N HIS A 134 -4.59 25.58 18.30
CA HIS A 134 -5.05 24.24 18.70
C HIS A 134 -5.09 23.25 17.53
N GLU A 135 -4.96 23.76 16.31
CA GLU A 135 -5.00 23.00 15.06
C GLU A 135 -3.72 23.29 14.26
N VAL A 136 -3.29 22.31 13.48
CA VAL A 136 -2.16 22.39 12.55
C VAL A 136 -2.61 21.97 11.17
N ARG A 137 -1.97 22.50 10.13
CA ARG A 137 -2.10 21.99 8.77
C ARG A 137 -0.78 21.39 8.33
N PHE A 138 -0.84 20.14 7.91
CA PHE A 138 0.30 19.47 7.30
C PHE A 138 0.32 19.77 5.82
N HIS A 139 1.49 20.12 5.28
CA HIS A 139 1.68 20.30 3.85
C HIS A 139 1.34 19.00 3.10
N GLN A 140 1.79 17.87 3.64
CA GLN A 140 1.54 16.52 3.13
C GLN A 140 0.57 15.75 4.02
N SER A 141 -0.66 16.25 4.14
CA SER A 141 -1.70 15.69 5.04
C SER A 141 -1.94 14.19 4.84
N ARG A 142 -1.96 13.69 3.60
CA ARG A 142 -2.17 12.26 3.31
C ARG A 142 -1.01 11.39 3.80
N LEU A 143 0.22 11.82 3.55
CA LEU A 143 1.41 11.07 3.95
C LEU A 143 1.51 10.96 5.47
N VAL A 144 1.23 12.05 6.19
CA VAL A 144 1.19 12.04 7.66
C VAL A 144 0.07 11.14 8.20
N HIS A 145 -1.10 11.15 7.56
CA HIS A 145 -2.20 10.26 7.91
C HIS A 145 -1.80 8.78 7.77
N ASP A 146 -1.29 8.41 6.60
CA ASP A 146 -0.91 7.03 6.28
C ASP A 146 0.26 6.56 7.16
N PHE A 147 1.21 7.45 7.46
CA PHE A 147 2.31 7.18 8.38
C PHE A 147 1.84 6.83 9.79
N ILE A 148 0.91 7.63 10.34
CA ILE A 148 0.36 7.38 11.69
C ILE A 148 -0.49 6.11 11.70
N TYR A 149 -1.32 5.93 10.68
CA TYR A 149 -2.14 4.74 10.51
C TYR A 149 -1.28 3.46 10.49
N GLN A 150 -0.25 3.43 9.65
CA GLN A 150 0.67 2.28 9.55
C GLN A 150 1.45 2.05 10.84
N GLY A 151 1.94 3.12 11.49
CA GLY A 151 2.67 2.99 12.75
C GLY A 151 1.83 2.41 13.89
N VAL A 152 0.57 2.86 14.03
CA VAL A 152 -0.36 2.31 15.02
C VAL A 152 -0.76 0.88 14.65
N LEU A 153 -1.09 0.61 13.39
CA LEU A 153 -1.47 -0.72 12.92
C LEU A 153 -0.36 -1.74 13.14
N SER A 154 0.90 -1.38 12.86
CA SER A 154 2.06 -2.26 13.05
C SER A 154 2.22 -2.70 14.52
N VAL A 155 2.09 -1.77 15.47
CA VAL A 155 2.19 -2.09 16.90
C VAL A 155 1.00 -2.95 17.36
N LEU A 156 -0.19 -2.66 16.86
CA LEU A 156 -1.38 -3.47 17.17
C LEU A 156 -1.28 -4.90 16.60
N GLN A 157 -0.62 -5.08 15.46
CA GLN A 157 -0.35 -6.40 14.86
C GLN A 157 0.75 -7.16 15.61
N GLN A 158 1.82 -6.49 16.04
CA GLN A 158 2.89 -7.10 16.83
C GLN A 158 2.39 -7.70 18.16
N GLN A 159 1.30 -7.18 18.73
CA GLN A 159 0.66 -7.80 19.89
C GLN A 159 -0.01 -9.14 19.59
N LEU A 160 -0.54 -9.36 18.39
CA LEU A 160 -1.03 -10.69 18.00
C LEU A 160 0.12 -11.68 17.82
N GLU A 161 1.29 -11.20 17.41
CA GLU A 161 2.54 -11.97 17.36
C GLU A 161 3.24 -12.03 18.72
N THR A 162 2.47 -12.20 19.81
CA THR A 162 3.07 -12.65 21.06
C THR A 162 3.80 -13.96 20.74
N PRO A 163 5.12 -14.08 20.99
CA PRO A 163 5.87 -15.27 20.64
C PRO A 163 5.23 -16.45 21.34
N LEU A 164 4.93 -17.51 20.57
CA LEU A 164 4.76 -18.84 21.14
C LEU A 164 5.94 -19.05 22.11
N PRO A 165 5.70 -19.49 23.36
CA PRO A 165 6.78 -19.78 24.28
C PRO A 165 7.70 -20.80 23.61
N LEU A 166 8.91 -20.37 23.28
CA LEU A 166 10.03 -21.26 23.01
C LEU A 166 10.53 -21.72 24.37
N ASP A 167 9.82 -22.67 24.98
CA ASP A 167 10.37 -23.70 25.87
C ASP A 167 9.29 -24.72 26.23
N ASP A 168 9.68 -26.00 26.17
CA ASP A 168 8.92 -27.24 26.32
C ASP A 168 7.99 -27.64 25.15
N GLU A 169 8.62 -28.04 24.05
CA GLU A 169 8.05 -29.11 23.20
C GLU A 169 7.92 -30.40 24.05
N PRO A 170 6.72 -30.94 24.31
CA PRO A 170 6.60 -32.35 24.67
C PRO A 170 7.04 -33.18 23.45
N GLN A 171 8.25 -33.70 23.54
CA GLN A 171 8.87 -34.70 22.68
C GLN A 171 7.85 -35.49 21.84
N PRO A 172 7.76 -35.27 20.51
CA PRO A 172 6.88 -36.09 19.69
C PRO A 172 7.44 -37.51 19.65
N ALA A 173 6.63 -38.48 20.08
CA ALA A 173 6.97 -39.90 20.00
C ALA A 173 7.42 -40.25 18.56
N PRO A 174 8.53 -41.01 18.40
CA PRO A 174 9.11 -41.27 17.08
C PRO A 174 8.11 -42.06 16.23
N ARG A 175 7.59 -41.42 15.18
CA ARG A 175 6.84 -42.10 14.13
C ARG A 175 7.87 -42.86 13.26
N PRO A 176 7.75 -44.18 13.09
CA PRO A 176 8.68 -44.93 12.27
C PRO A 176 8.50 -44.51 10.81
N ILE A 177 9.54 -43.88 10.25
CA ILE A 177 9.64 -43.59 8.82
C ILE A 177 10.23 -44.85 8.18
N PRO A 178 9.51 -45.58 7.31
CA PRO A 178 10.12 -46.70 6.60
C PRO A 178 11.16 -46.17 5.61
N GLU A 179 12.35 -46.73 5.73
CA GLU A 179 13.53 -46.40 4.93
C GLU A 179 13.32 -46.76 3.46
N ASN A 180 13.76 -45.85 2.59
CA ASN A 180 13.56 -45.87 1.15
C ASN A 180 14.24 -47.09 0.50
N ARG A 181 13.48 -48.11 0.10
CA ARG A 181 13.94 -49.14 -0.85
C ARG A 181 13.61 -48.71 -2.27
N VAL A 182 14.64 -48.29 -2.99
CA VAL A 182 14.64 -48.30 -4.46
C VAL A 182 14.74 -49.73 -4.96
N ALA A 183 13.72 -50.19 -5.71
CA ALA A 183 13.83 -50.83 -7.03
C ALA A 183 12.58 -51.65 -7.37
N ALA A 184 12.15 -51.52 -8.63
CA ALA A 184 11.20 -52.36 -9.37
C ALA A 184 9.69 -52.16 -9.11
N GLY A 185 9.15 -51.13 -9.77
CA GLY A 185 7.97 -51.26 -10.65
C GLY A 185 6.65 -51.74 -10.06
N ARG A 186 5.76 -50.79 -9.74
CA ARG A 186 4.31 -50.86 -10.00
C ARG A 186 3.66 -49.50 -9.73
N ASN A 187 2.85 -49.01 -10.67
CA ASN A 187 2.10 -47.76 -10.55
C ASN A 187 0.83 -48.02 -9.70
N HIS A 188 0.80 -47.56 -8.44
CA HIS A 188 -0.36 -47.71 -7.55
C HIS A 188 -1.55 -46.76 -7.85
N PHE A 189 -1.51 -45.99 -8.93
CA PHE A 189 -2.64 -45.17 -9.39
C PHE A 189 -3.51 -45.87 -10.47
N ALA A 190 -3.25 -47.15 -10.75
CA ALA A 190 -3.94 -47.93 -11.77
C ALA A 190 -4.53 -49.25 -11.26
N GLU A 191 -5.07 -49.28 -10.03
CA GLU A 191 -5.92 -50.39 -9.59
C GLU A 191 -7.40 -49.98 -9.59
N PRO A 192 -8.29 -50.71 -10.30
CA PRO A 192 -9.72 -50.48 -10.23
C PRO A 192 -10.25 -50.92 -8.87
N ALA A 193 -10.99 -50.05 -8.20
CA ALA A 193 -11.63 -50.34 -6.91
C ALA A 193 -12.43 -51.65 -6.98
N ALA A 194 -12.04 -52.61 -6.14
CA ALA A 194 -12.72 -53.88 -5.99
C ALA A 194 -14.16 -53.64 -5.49
N ARG A 195 -15.12 -54.23 -6.21
CA ARG A 195 -16.50 -54.42 -5.76
C ARG A 195 -16.49 -55.20 -4.45
N GLU A 196 -16.94 -54.58 -3.37
CA GLU A 196 -17.36 -55.34 -2.19
C GLU A 196 -18.85 -55.74 -2.28
N PRO A 197 -19.22 -56.91 -1.72
CA PRO A 197 -20.48 -57.57 -2.00
C PRO A 197 -21.59 -57.24 -0.98
N VAL A 198 -22.79 -57.12 -1.53
CA VAL A 198 -24.13 -57.46 -1.02
C VAL A 198 -24.24 -57.90 0.46
N ALA A 199 -24.90 -57.00 1.23
CA ALA A 199 -25.89 -57.18 2.31
C ALA A 199 -25.56 -57.95 3.60
N PRO A 200 -25.84 -57.35 4.78
CA PRO A 200 -26.27 -58.09 5.96
C PRO A 200 -27.79 -58.27 5.97
N ARG A 201 -28.22 -59.53 6.12
CA ARG A 201 -29.59 -59.97 6.40
C ARG A 201 -30.09 -59.40 7.72
N TYR A 202 -31.27 -58.78 7.68
CA TYR A 202 -32.06 -58.41 8.86
C TYR A 202 -32.78 -59.64 9.43
N SER A 203 -32.65 -59.89 10.73
CA SER A 203 -33.51 -60.82 11.49
C SER A 203 -34.60 -60.02 12.22
N PRO A 204 -35.86 -60.50 12.29
CA PRO A 204 -36.97 -59.72 12.81
C PRO A 204 -37.19 -59.95 14.31
N ALA A 205 -37.63 -58.91 15.02
CA ALA A 205 -38.28 -58.97 16.33
C ALA A 205 -39.48 -58.01 16.37
N PRO A 206 -40.52 -58.27 17.18
CA PRO A 206 -41.90 -58.01 16.78
C PRO A 206 -42.50 -56.66 17.22
N ALA A 207 -43.53 -56.31 16.44
CA ALA A 207 -44.56 -55.28 16.52
C ALA A 207 -44.84 -54.51 17.83
N SER A 208 -44.97 -53.18 17.68
CA SER A 208 -46.09 -52.40 18.23
C SER A 208 -46.18 -51.01 17.56
N GLY A 209 -47.38 -50.59 17.13
CA GLY A 209 -47.76 -49.17 17.14
C GLY A 209 -47.86 -48.41 15.80
N SER A 210 -48.96 -48.63 15.08
CA SER A 210 -49.62 -47.82 14.04
C SER A 210 -49.30 -46.31 13.90
N ARG A 211 -48.97 -45.86 12.67
CA ARG A 211 -49.79 -44.98 11.78
C ARG A 211 -49.02 -44.56 10.50
N PRO A 212 -49.65 -44.49 9.31
CA PRO A 212 -48.97 -44.11 8.07
C PRO A 212 -48.94 -42.58 7.91
N ALA A 213 -47.75 -42.00 7.76
CA ALA A 213 -47.58 -40.63 7.28
C ALA A 213 -47.35 -40.64 5.77
N ALA A 214 -48.13 -39.83 5.05
CA ALA A 214 -48.06 -39.67 3.61
C ALA A 214 -46.66 -39.17 3.16
N PRO A 215 -46.14 -39.62 2.00
CA PRO A 215 -44.85 -39.15 1.49
C PRO A 215 -44.94 -37.68 1.04
N TRP A 216 -43.98 -36.88 1.48
CA TRP A 216 -43.77 -35.51 1.03
C TRP A 216 -43.47 -35.46 -0.48
N PRO A 217 -44.01 -34.51 -1.27
CA PRO A 217 -43.95 -34.55 -2.74
C PRO A 217 -42.62 -34.13 -3.38
N ASN A 218 -41.58 -33.81 -2.59
CA ASN A 218 -40.36 -33.18 -3.10
C ASN A 218 -39.12 -34.00 -2.75
N ALA A 219 -39.10 -35.27 -3.16
CA ALA A 219 -37.84 -36.00 -3.33
C ALA A 219 -37.22 -35.48 -4.65
N GLN A 220 -36.16 -34.70 -4.53
CA GLN A 220 -35.39 -34.20 -5.66
C GLN A 220 -34.98 -35.37 -6.58
N PRO A 221 -35.02 -35.18 -7.92
CA PRO A 221 -34.64 -36.23 -8.85
C PRO A 221 -33.17 -36.60 -8.59
N GLY A 222 -32.95 -37.90 -8.37
CA GLY A 222 -31.65 -38.46 -8.05
C GLY A 222 -30.59 -38.04 -9.07
N TYR A 223 -29.39 -37.78 -8.55
CA TYR A 223 -28.19 -37.41 -9.30
C TYR A 223 -28.06 -38.24 -10.58
N GLN A 224 -28.37 -37.63 -11.72
CA GLN A 224 -28.31 -38.28 -13.02
C GLN A 224 -26.86 -38.22 -13.49
N LYS A 225 -26.22 -39.37 -13.70
CA LYS A 225 -24.78 -39.47 -14.08
C LYS A 225 -24.38 -38.56 -15.25
N GLN A 226 -25.30 -38.32 -16.18
CA GLN A 226 -25.10 -37.42 -17.32
C GLN A 226 -24.93 -35.95 -16.90
N GLN A 227 -25.64 -35.49 -15.87
CA GLN A 227 -25.51 -34.11 -15.37
C GLN A 227 -24.18 -33.91 -14.62
N GLY A 228 -23.69 -34.93 -13.94
CA GLY A 228 -22.38 -34.93 -13.30
C GLY A 228 -21.21 -34.84 -14.29
N GLU A 229 -21.35 -35.40 -15.49
CA GLU A 229 -20.32 -35.32 -16.54
C GLU A 229 -20.20 -33.91 -17.11
N VAL A 230 -21.32 -33.22 -17.33
CA VAL A 230 -21.34 -31.81 -17.78
C VAL A 230 -20.73 -30.90 -16.73
N TYR A 231 -21.10 -31.09 -15.45
CA TYR A 231 -20.53 -30.30 -14.36
C TYR A 231 -19.01 -30.50 -14.22
N ARG A 232 -18.54 -31.73 -14.46
CA ARG A 232 -17.10 -32.05 -14.47
C ARG A 232 -16.37 -31.46 -15.68
N GLN A 233 -17.02 -31.31 -16.83
CA GLN A 233 -16.46 -30.60 -17.99
C GLN A 233 -16.34 -29.09 -17.77
N LEU A 234 -17.28 -28.48 -17.05
CA LEU A 234 -17.22 -27.04 -16.72
C LEU A 234 -16.12 -26.71 -15.70
N LEU A 235 -15.82 -27.64 -14.79
CA LEU A 235 -14.73 -27.49 -13.81
C LEU A 235 -13.35 -27.86 -14.40
N GLN A 236 -13.29 -28.48 -15.57
CA GLN A 236 -12.05 -28.66 -16.31
C GLN A 236 -11.64 -27.32 -16.94
N THR A 237 -10.92 -26.52 -16.17
CA THR A 237 -10.16 -25.41 -16.73
C THR A 237 -9.12 -26.02 -17.67
N PRO A 238 -9.08 -25.67 -18.96
CA PRO A 238 -8.03 -26.16 -19.83
C PRO A 238 -6.69 -25.78 -19.22
N ALA A 239 -5.79 -26.76 -19.09
CA ALA A 239 -4.43 -26.51 -18.64
C ALA A 239 -3.88 -25.34 -19.47
N PRO A 240 -3.20 -24.36 -18.84
CA PRO A 240 -2.63 -23.25 -19.58
C PRO A 240 -1.81 -23.86 -20.70
N MET A 241 -2.17 -23.54 -21.95
CA MET A 241 -1.31 -23.82 -23.10
C MET A 241 0.01 -23.14 -22.76
N GLN A 242 0.98 -23.94 -22.32
CA GLN A 242 2.37 -23.55 -22.38
C GLN A 242 2.60 -23.25 -23.85
N LYS A 243 2.62 -21.96 -24.19
CA LYS A 243 3.31 -21.51 -25.39
C LYS A 243 4.64 -22.26 -25.37
N PRO A 244 5.04 -22.94 -26.46
CA PRO A 244 6.38 -23.51 -26.51
C PRO A 244 7.33 -22.41 -26.05
N LYS A 245 8.11 -22.71 -25.00
CA LYS A 245 9.11 -21.81 -24.46
C LYS A 245 9.96 -21.45 -25.69
N ALA A 246 9.73 -20.25 -26.23
CA ALA A 246 10.66 -19.68 -27.19
C ALA A 246 12.02 -19.86 -26.54
N PRO A 247 13.04 -20.37 -27.26
CA PRO A 247 14.35 -20.53 -26.68
C PRO A 247 14.64 -19.25 -25.92
N GLU A 248 14.89 -19.38 -24.62
CA GLU A 248 15.41 -18.27 -23.83
C GLU A 248 16.49 -17.66 -24.71
N PRO A 249 16.37 -16.37 -25.09
CA PRO A 249 17.57 -15.67 -25.49
C PRO A 249 18.52 -15.93 -24.34
N GLN A 250 19.54 -16.75 -24.58
CA GLN A 250 20.77 -16.62 -23.83
C GLN A 250 21.14 -15.17 -24.10
N GLU A 251 20.71 -14.27 -23.22
CA GLU A 251 21.26 -12.93 -23.22
C GLU A 251 22.75 -13.15 -23.01
N PRO A 252 23.60 -12.91 -24.02
CA PRO A 252 25.01 -12.77 -23.72
C PRO A 252 25.07 -11.68 -22.65
N ALA A 253 25.77 -11.96 -21.54
CA ALA A 253 26.01 -10.99 -20.48
C ALA A 253 26.30 -9.63 -21.11
N LEU A 254 25.31 -8.73 -21.00
CA LEU A 254 25.21 -7.43 -21.68
C LEU A 254 26.47 -7.07 -22.48
N ALA A 255 26.58 -7.60 -23.70
CA ALA A 255 27.42 -6.95 -24.69
C ALA A 255 26.85 -5.53 -24.78
N ALA A 256 27.68 -4.52 -24.57
CA ALA A 256 27.26 -3.12 -24.60
C ALA A 256 26.51 -2.87 -25.92
N ASN A 257 25.18 -2.95 -25.87
CA ASN A 257 24.34 -2.64 -27.02
C ASN A 257 24.75 -1.23 -27.44
N SER A 258 25.04 -1.00 -28.71
CA SER A 258 25.46 0.32 -29.21
C SER A 258 24.42 1.44 -28.94
N GLN A 259 23.23 1.03 -28.47
CA GLN A 259 22.08 1.85 -28.06
C GLN A 259 21.93 2.02 -26.53
N SER A 260 22.75 1.38 -25.70
CA SER A 260 22.76 1.59 -24.24
C SER A 260 23.82 2.60 -23.83
N PHE A 261 23.65 3.20 -22.64
CA PHE A 261 24.60 4.19 -22.10
C PHE A 261 25.97 3.59 -21.72
N GLY A 262 26.18 2.28 -21.89
CA GLY A 262 27.35 1.53 -21.44
C GLY A 262 27.08 0.72 -20.16
N ARG A 263 28.13 0.13 -19.59
CA ARG A 263 28.04 -0.64 -18.35
C ARG A 263 28.13 0.31 -17.16
N VAL A 264 27.11 0.36 -16.31
CA VAL A 264 27.14 1.13 -15.06
C VAL A 264 28.12 0.45 -14.09
N LEU A 265 29.17 1.16 -13.70
CA LEU A 265 30.15 0.71 -12.71
C LEU A 265 29.68 1.00 -11.29
N THR A 266 29.25 2.25 -11.05
CA THR A 266 28.75 2.71 -9.76
C THR A 266 27.92 3.98 -9.92
N ILE A 267 27.11 4.31 -8.91
CA ILE A 267 26.41 5.59 -8.81
C ILE A 267 27.25 6.50 -7.91
N VAL A 268 27.67 7.64 -8.44
CA VAL A 268 28.52 8.64 -7.79
C VAL A 268 27.65 9.84 -7.45
N HIS A 269 27.48 10.17 -6.16
CA HIS A 269 26.42 11.07 -5.68
C HIS A 269 25.01 10.58 -6.06
N SER A 270 23.96 11.22 -5.53
CA SER A 270 22.57 10.82 -5.81
C SER A 270 22.18 10.88 -7.30
N ASP A 271 22.89 11.70 -8.09
CA ASP A 271 22.40 12.15 -9.40
C ASP A 271 23.33 11.78 -10.59
N CYS A 272 24.44 11.09 -10.37
CA CYS A 272 25.38 10.73 -11.45
C CYS A 272 25.76 9.24 -11.45
N ALA A 273 25.85 8.62 -12.62
CA ALA A 273 26.34 7.26 -12.80
C ALA A 273 27.70 7.27 -13.51
N LEU A 274 28.64 6.49 -12.99
CA LEU A 274 29.90 6.19 -13.64
C LEU A 274 29.69 5.00 -14.58
N LEU A 275 30.04 5.17 -15.85
CA LEU A 275 29.84 4.18 -16.90
C LEU A 275 31.17 3.80 -17.54
N GLU A 276 31.27 2.56 -17.96
CA GLU A 276 32.32 2.05 -18.82
C GLU A 276 31.74 1.80 -20.22
N ARG A 277 32.36 2.40 -21.24
CA ARG A 277 32.04 2.16 -22.65
C ARG A 277 33.32 2.13 -23.46
N ASP A 278 33.53 1.05 -24.22
CA ASP A 278 34.66 0.88 -25.14
C ASP A 278 36.04 1.14 -24.47
N GLY A 279 36.19 0.76 -23.20
CA GLY A 279 37.41 0.96 -22.41
C GLY A 279 37.59 2.38 -21.83
N ASN A 280 36.64 3.28 -22.06
CA ASN A 280 36.62 4.62 -21.49
C ASN A 280 35.63 4.72 -20.33
N ILE A 281 36.02 5.46 -19.30
CA ILE A 281 35.16 5.80 -18.17
C ILE A 281 34.47 7.13 -18.45
N SER A 282 33.15 7.18 -18.35
CA SER A 282 32.32 8.38 -18.57
C SER A 282 31.41 8.62 -17.37
N LEU A 283 31.09 9.88 -17.08
CA LEU A 283 30.14 10.26 -16.04
C LEU A 283 28.83 10.73 -16.70
N LEU A 284 27.71 10.13 -16.31
CA LEU A 284 26.38 10.44 -16.84
C LEU A 284 25.48 10.97 -15.74
N ALA A 285 24.92 12.17 -15.94
CA ALA A 285 23.89 12.70 -15.05
C ALA A 285 22.59 11.90 -15.26
N LEU A 286 22.12 11.21 -14.20
CA LEU A 286 20.90 10.41 -14.22
C LEU A 286 19.65 11.22 -14.60
N PRO A 287 19.44 12.47 -14.12
CA PRO A 287 18.29 13.28 -14.54
C PRO A 287 18.30 13.60 -16.04
N VAL A 288 19.49 13.75 -16.63
CA VAL A 288 19.64 13.98 -18.07
C VAL A 288 19.38 12.67 -18.82
N ALA A 289 19.98 11.56 -18.37
CA ALA A 289 19.77 10.25 -18.99
C ALA A 289 18.29 9.85 -19.01
N GLU A 290 17.58 10.04 -17.90
CA GLU A 290 16.14 9.78 -17.77
C GLU A 290 15.32 10.61 -18.77
N ARG A 291 15.65 11.90 -18.93
CA ARG A 291 15.01 12.77 -19.93
C ARG A 291 15.22 12.26 -21.35
N TRP A 292 16.45 11.89 -21.69
CA TRP A 292 16.78 11.38 -23.03
C TRP A 292 16.13 10.03 -23.31
N LEU A 293 16.04 9.16 -22.29
CA LEU A 293 15.33 7.89 -22.38
C LEU A 293 13.84 8.12 -22.64
N ARG A 294 13.20 9.02 -21.88
CA ARG A 294 11.78 9.40 -22.08
C ARG A 294 11.55 10.01 -23.46
N GLN A 295 12.44 10.90 -23.91
CA GLN A 295 12.37 11.46 -25.26
C GLN A 295 12.45 10.35 -26.31
N ALA A 296 13.37 9.39 -26.18
CA ALA A 296 13.50 8.27 -27.10
C ALA A 296 12.27 7.34 -27.08
N GLN A 297 11.63 7.14 -25.92
CA GLN A 297 10.39 6.36 -25.80
C GLN A 297 9.16 7.06 -26.41
N LEU A 298 9.16 8.39 -26.39
CA LEU A 298 8.09 9.21 -26.95
C LEU A 298 8.30 9.55 -28.42
N THR A 299 9.54 9.55 -28.91
CA THR A 299 9.83 9.83 -30.32
C THR A 299 9.44 8.60 -31.15
N PRO A 300 8.54 8.73 -32.13
CA PRO A 300 8.16 7.59 -32.96
C PRO A 300 9.38 7.10 -33.74
N GLY A 301 9.64 5.80 -33.64
CA GLY A 301 10.68 5.10 -34.41
C GLY A 301 10.10 4.60 -35.74
N GLU A 302 10.36 3.33 -36.08
CA GLU A 302 9.75 2.65 -37.24
C GLU A 302 8.27 2.27 -37.00
N ALA A 303 7.82 2.27 -35.74
CA ALA A 303 6.46 1.96 -35.33
C ALA A 303 5.88 3.08 -34.44
N PRO A 304 4.55 3.33 -34.52
CA PRO A 304 3.89 4.31 -33.67
C PRO A 304 3.98 3.91 -32.20
N VAL A 305 4.02 4.90 -31.30
CA VAL A 305 4.13 4.65 -29.86
C VAL A 305 2.85 3.99 -29.35
N CYS A 306 2.99 2.89 -28.60
CA CYS A 306 1.85 2.15 -28.07
C CYS A 306 1.01 2.99 -27.10
N ALA A 307 -0.20 3.37 -27.53
CA ALA A 307 -1.20 4.03 -26.69
C ALA A 307 -1.80 3.05 -25.67
N GLN A 308 -1.93 3.47 -24.40
CA GLN A 308 -2.62 2.71 -23.38
C GLN A 308 -3.89 3.43 -22.92
N PRO A 309 -5.06 2.76 -22.92
CA PRO A 309 -6.29 3.37 -22.50
C PRO A 309 -6.26 3.70 -21.00
N LEU A 310 -6.76 4.88 -20.66
CA LEU A 310 -6.97 5.34 -19.30
C LEU A 310 -8.20 4.64 -18.70
N LEU A 311 -8.09 4.16 -17.46
CA LEU A 311 -9.22 3.56 -16.73
C LEU A 311 -10.36 4.55 -16.53
N ILE A 312 -10.01 5.83 -16.35
CA ILE A 312 -10.95 6.94 -16.24
C ILE A 312 -10.53 7.99 -17.27
N PRO A 313 -11.35 8.26 -18.31
CA PRO A 313 -11.05 9.30 -19.29
C PRO A 313 -10.91 10.68 -18.64
N LEU A 314 -9.88 11.44 -19.02
CA LEU A 314 -9.64 12.77 -18.48
C LEU A 314 -10.38 13.83 -19.31
N ARG A 315 -11.36 14.52 -18.71
CA ARG A 315 -12.13 15.60 -19.35
C ARG A 315 -11.60 16.97 -18.92
N LEU A 316 -11.16 17.77 -19.89
CA LEU A 316 -10.60 19.11 -19.68
C LEU A 316 -11.45 20.15 -20.44
N LYS A 317 -11.62 21.34 -19.85
CA LYS A 317 -12.28 22.47 -20.51
C LYS A 317 -11.24 23.20 -21.36
N VAL A 318 -11.56 23.43 -22.64
CA VAL A 318 -10.65 24.09 -23.60
C VAL A 318 -11.33 25.27 -24.27
N SER A 319 -10.52 26.26 -24.66
CA SER A 319 -10.94 27.41 -25.47
C SER A 319 -11.05 27.05 -26.96
N GLY A 320 -11.68 27.93 -27.75
CA GLY A 320 -11.87 27.71 -29.19
C GLY A 320 -10.55 27.62 -29.97
N GLU A 321 -9.56 28.45 -29.62
CA GLU A 321 -8.24 28.47 -30.27
C GLU A 321 -7.46 27.18 -29.98
N GLU A 322 -7.47 26.73 -28.72
CA GLU A 322 -6.83 25.48 -28.28
C GLU A 322 -7.44 24.25 -28.96
N LYS A 323 -8.76 24.25 -29.16
CA LYS A 323 -9.45 23.18 -29.87
C LYS A 323 -9.00 23.08 -31.32
N SER A 324 -8.94 24.21 -32.03
CA SER A 324 -8.46 24.24 -33.42
C SER A 324 -6.98 23.83 -33.53
N ALA A 325 -6.16 24.13 -32.53
CA ALA A 325 -4.78 23.64 -32.48
C ALA A 325 -4.73 22.11 -32.29
N LEU A 326 -5.52 21.58 -31.36
CA LEU A 326 -5.62 20.13 -31.10
C LEU A 326 -6.07 19.36 -32.35
N GLU A 327 -7.12 19.81 -33.02
CA GLU A 327 -7.63 19.19 -34.26
C GLU A 327 -6.57 19.15 -35.36
N LYS A 328 -5.75 20.20 -35.50
CA LYS A 328 -4.61 20.22 -36.46
C LYS A 328 -3.51 19.24 -36.07
N THR A 329 -3.26 19.06 -34.78
CA THR A 329 -2.20 18.18 -34.23
C THR A 329 -2.64 16.74 -34.01
N GLN A 330 -3.88 16.38 -34.37
CA GLN A 330 -4.47 15.10 -34.02
C GLN A 330 -3.67 13.90 -34.57
N SER A 331 -3.16 14.01 -35.81
CA SER A 331 -2.31 12.97 -36.42
C SER A 331 -0.98 12.80 -35.66
N ALA A 332 -0.28 13.91 -35.38
CA ALA A 332 0.98 13.89 -34.66
C ALA A 332 0.83 13.35 -33.23
N LEU A 333 -0.27 13.70 -32.54
CA LEU A 333 -0.55 13.18 -31.20
C LEU A 333 -0.89 11.68 -31.21
N ALA A 334 -1.57 11.20 -32.25
CA ALA A 334 -1.83 9.77 -32.43
C ALA A 334 -0.54 8.97 -32.65
N GLU A 335 0.43 9.49 -33.42
CA GLU A 335 1.75 8.87 -33.59
C GLU A 335 2.53 8.77 -32.27
N LEU A 336 2.32 9.73 -31.38
CA LEU A 336 2.87 9.77 -30.02
C LEU A 336 2.09 8.92 -29.01
N GLY A 337 1.02 8.24 -29.44
CA GLY A 337 0.19 7.38 -28.58
C GLY A 337 -0.78 8.13 -27.67
N ILE A 338 -1.10 9.39 -27.99
CA ILE A 338 -2.08 10.21 -27.26
C ILE A 338 -3.38 10.28 -28.07
N GLU A 339 -4.43 9.62 -27.54
CA GLU A 339 -5.75 9.63 -28.15
C GLU A 339 -6.70 10.53 -27.36
N PHE A 340 -7.34 11.47 -28.06
CA PHE A 340 -8.32 12.37 -27.48
C PHE A 340 -9.55 12.51 -28.38
N GLN A 341 -10.67 12.88 -27.75
CA GLN A 341 -11.92 13.20 -28.41
C GLN A 341 -12.36 14.60 -27.99
N SER A 342 -12.60 15.48 -28.97
CA SER A 342 -13.11 16.83 -28.74
C SER A 342 -14.64 16.86 -28.77
N ASP A 343 -15.23 17.53 -27.78
CA ASP A 343 -16.65 17.87 -27.65
C ASP A 343 -16.83 19.39 -27.88
N ALA A 344 -18.02 19.95 -27.60
CA ALA A 344 -18.32 21.36 -27.82
C ALA A 344 -17.42 22.32 -27.02
N GLN A 345 -17.21 22.06 -25.72
CA GLN A 345 -16.37 22.88 -24.83
C GLN A 345 -15.32 22.07 -24.05
N HIS A 346 -15.24 20.76 -24.29
CA HIS A 346 -14.39 19.87 -23.52
C HIS A 346 -13.59 18.96 -24.44
N VAL A 347 -12.40 18.56 -24.01
CA VAL A 347 -11.59 17.52 -24.64
C VAL A 347 -11.47 16.37 -23.65
N THR A 348 -11.73 15.16 -24.12
CA THR A 348 -11.65 13.93 -23.34
C THR A 348 -10.48 13.09 -23.83
N ILE A 349 -9.48 12.89 -22.98
CA ILE A 349 -8.33 12.02 -23.28
C ILE A 349 -8.72 10.59 -22.94
N ARG A 350 -8.52 9.68 -23.89
CA ARG A 350 -8.86 8.26 -23.77
C ARG A 350 -7.63 7.39 -23.56
N ALA A 351 -6.53 7.71 -24.24
CA ALA A 351 -5.30 6.94 -24.15
C ALA A 351 -4.07 7.85 -24.14
N VAL A 352 -3.02 7.40 -23.46
CA VAL A 352 -1.71 8.06 -23.38
C VAL A 352 -0.61 6.99 -23.46
N PRO A 353 0.61 7.33 -23.90
CA PRO A 353 1.73 6.40 -23.88
C PRO A 353 2.20 6.10 -22.44
N LEU A 354 2.92 5.00 -22.26
CA LEU A 354 3.38 4.52 -20.94
C LEU A 354 4.10 5.59 -20.09
N PRO A 355 5.02 6.42 -20.63
CA PRO A 355 5.73 7.43 -19.83
C PRO A 355 4.79 8.50 -19.24
N LEU A 356 3.67 8.77 -19.91
CA LEU A 356 2.70 9.77 -19.47
C LEU A 356 1.71 9.22 -18.43
N ARG A 357 1.54 7.90 -18.35
CA ARG A 357 0.58 7.26 -17.44
C ARG A 357 0.93 7.45 -15.95
N GLN A 358 2.21 7.55 -15.63
CA GLN A 358 2.71 7.71 -14.25
C GLN A 358 2.65 9.16 -13.76
N GLN A 359 2.20 10.10 -14.61
CA GLN A 359 2.36 11.53 -14.40
C GLN A 359 1.03 12.22 -14.17
N ASN A 360 1.07 13.43 -13.63
CA ASN A 360 -0.13 14.22 -13.40
C ASN A 360 -0.67 14.82 -14.71
N LEU A 361 -1.49 14.04 -15.42
CA LEU A 361 -2.11 14.41 -16.68
C LEU A 361 -3.00 15.67 -16.59
N GLN A 362 -3.53 15.98 -15.40
CA GLN A 362 -4.36 17.18 -15.19
C GLN A 362 -3.55 18.47 -15.27
N ILE A 363 -2.23 18.41 -15.07
CA ILE A 363 -1.32 19.55 -15.18
C ILE A 363 -0.64 19.53 -16.55
N LEU A 364 -0.09 18.37 -16.94
CA LEU A 364 0.72 18.24 -18.14
C LEU A 364 -0.08 18.50 -19.43
N ILE A 365 -1.31 18.00 -19.51
CA ILE A 365 -2.09 18.12 -20.75
C ILE A 365 -2.57 19.56 -21.00
N PRO A 366 -3.10 20.31 -20.02
CA PRO A 366 -3.37 21.73 -20.24
C PRO A 366 -2.15 22.54 -20.68
N GLU A 367 -0.97 22.27 -20.11
CA GLU A 367 0.27 22.93 -20.54
C GLU A 367 0.64 22.53 -21.97
N LEU A 368 0.47 21.26 -22.34
CA LEU A 368 0.72 20.77 -23.69
C LEU A 368 -0.21 21.46 -24.69
N ILE A 369 -1.50 21.58 -24.36
CA ILE A 369 -2.49 22.26 -25.18
C ILE A 369 -2.11 23.74 -25.35
N GLY A 370 -1.72 24.41 -24.26
CA GLY A 370 -1.27 25.81 -24.32
C GLY A 370 0.02 26.01 -25.11
N TYR A 371 0.92 25.01 -25.14
CA TYR A 371 2.11 25.01 -25.99
C TYR A 371 1.74 24.81 -27.48
N LEU A 372 0.87 23.84 -27.78
CA LEU A 372 0.39 23.58 -29.14
C LEU A 372 -0.37 24.79 -29.71
N ALA A 373 -1.13 25.51 -28.88
CA ALA A 373 -1.83 26.73 -29.30
C ALA A 373 -0.88 27.87 -29.74
N LYS A 374 0.37 27.88 -29.23
CA LYS A 374 1.39 28.89 -29.57
C LYS A 374 2.27 28.48 -30.76
N GLN A 375 2.21 27.23 -31.19
CA GLN A 375 3.04 26.71 -32.28
C GLN A 375 2.33 26.75 -33.63
N SER A 376 3.10 27.07 -34.66
CA SER A 376 2.66 27.04 -36.06
C SER A 376 3.12 25.78 -36.82
N VAL A 377 4.10 25.06 -36.28
CA VAL A 377 4.70 23.85 -36.87
C VAL A 377 4.58 22.69 -35.90
N PHE A 378 4.00 21.58 -36.35
CA PHE A 378 3.63 20.44 -35.53
C PHE A 378 4.45 19.20 -35.89
N GLU A 379 5.70 19.18 -35.46
CA GLU A 379 6.59 18.02 -35.65
C GLU A 379 6.50 17.09 -34.43
N PRO A 380 6.26 15.78 -34.60
CA PRO A 380 6.20 14.80 -33.50
C PRO A 380 7.44 14.84 -32.60
N GLY A 381 8.63 15.04 -33.18
CA GLY A 381 9.88 15.14 -32.42
C GLY A 381 9.94 16.35 -31.48
N ASN A 382 9.41 17.51 -31.90
CA ASN A 382 9.38 18.71 -31.05
C ASN A 382 8.38 18.55 -29.90
N ILE A 383 7.25 17.88 -30.16
CA ILE A 383 6.25 17.58 -29.14
C ILE A 383 6.82 16.56 -28.13
N ALA A 384 7.47 15.49 -28.60
CA ALA A 384 8.13 14.50 -27.75
C ALA A 384 9.23 15.13 -26.87
N GLN A 385 10.04 16.03 -27.44
CA GLN A 385 11.08 16.75 -26.70
C GLN A 385 10.48 17.70 -25.64
N TRP A 386 9.40 18.40 -25.97
CA TRP A 386 8.70 19.26 -25.03
C TRP A 386 8.11 18.44 -23.87
N ILE A 387 7.43 17.32 -24.18
CA ILE A 387 6.88 16.40 -23.17
C ILE A 387 8.02 15.87 -22.29
N ALA A 388 9.12 15.39 -22.85
CA ALA A 388 10.27 14.89 -22.09
C ALA A 388 10.89 15.95 -21.15
N ARG A 389 10.86 17.23 -21.55
CA ARG A 389 11.38 18.33 -20.73
C ARG A 389 10.45 18.71 -19.58
N ASN A 390 9.15 18.66 -19.80
CA ASN A 390 8.13 19.04 -18.82
C ASN A 390 7.61 17.87 -17.98
N LEU A 391 7.98 16.64 -18.33
CA LEU A 391 7.89 15.48 -17.46
C LEU A 391 8.79 15.72 -16.25
N MET A 392 8.18 16.16 -15.14
CA MET A 392 8.90 16.26 -13.87
C MET A 392 9.39 14.85 -13.52
N SER A 393 10.71 14.69 -13.41
CA SER A 393 11.25 13.53 -12.71
C SER A 393 10.67 13.55 -11.30
N GLU A 394 10.06 12.45 -10.87
CA GLU A 394 9.64 12.25 -9.48
C GLU A 394 10.82 12.21 -8.49
N HIS A 395 12.03 12.58 -8.92
CA HIS A 395 13.13 12.96 -8.05
C HIS A 395 12.89 14.39 -7.54
N ALA A 396 11.81 14.56 -6.77
CA ALA A 396 11.90 15.50 -5.66
C ALA A 396 13.05 14.99 -4.80
N GLN A 397 14.18 15.69 -4.80
CA GLN A 397 15.34 15.38 -3.96
C GLN A 397 14.83 15.11 -2.54
N TRP A 398 14.93 13.85 -2.12
CA TRP A 398 14.73 13.39 -0.76
C TRP A 398 15.99 13.65 0.05
#